data_AF-A0A0C4FCM4-F1
#
_entry.id   AF-A0A0C4FCM4-F1
#
_cell.length_a   1.000
_cell.length_b   1.000
_cell.length_c   1.000
_cell.angle_alpha   90.00
_cell.angle_beta   90.00
_cell.angle_gamma   90.00
#
_symmetry.space_group_name_H-M   'P 1'
#
loop_
_entity.id
_entity.type
_entity.pdbx_description
1 polymer ?
#
loop_
_entity_poly.entity_id
_entity_poly.type
_entity_poly.pdbx_seq_one_letter_code
_entity_poly.pdbx_strand_id
1 'polypeptide(L)'
;MPESFNTAIKMKKIKPQNKTWIFDGKDVEEFLEFYELSAEIDDALDYNRARQAGCFVTADIFKILVTLNGYKPPDWAKLKASMLSYWERSIKHCTPSAI
;
A
#
# COMPACT_ATOMS: atom_id res chain seq x y z
N MET A 1 37.72 -7.96 1.64
CA MET A 1 36.98 -6.71 1.89
C MET A 1 35.69 -6.80 1.09
N PRO A 2 34.50 -6.87 1.69
CA PRO A 2 33.28 -6.78 0.91
C PRO A 2 33.00 -5.31 0.63
N GLU A 3 32.86 -5.01 -0.66
CA GLU A 3 32.58 -3.69 -1.18
C GLU A 3 31.26 -3.18 -0.61
N SER A 4 31.36 -2.01 0.02
CA SER A 4 30.23 -1.22 0.45
C SER A 4 29.52 -0.69 -0.79
N PHE A 5 28.54 -1.45 -1.31
CA PHE A 5 27.55 -0.89 -2.23
C PHE A 5 26.67 0.08 -1.45
N ASN A 6 27.22 1.26 -1.19
CA ASN A 6 26.48 2.50 -1.00
C ASN A 6 25.87 2.87 -2.36
N THR A 7 24.97 2.03 -2.90
CA THR A 7 23.96 2.51 -3.81
C THR A 7 23.08 3.40 -2.96
N ALA A 8 23.28 4.72 -3.06
CA ALA A 8 22.29 5.67 -2.56
C ALA A 8 20.94 5.20 -3.12
N ILE A 9 20.11 4.57 -2.29
CA ILE A 9 18.80 4.05 -2.72
C ILE A 9 18.01 5.27 -3.15
N LYS A 10 18.04 5.55 -4.45
CA LYS A 10 17.37 6.69 -5.03
C LYS A 10 15.89 6.39 -4.90
N MET A 11 15.28 7.00 -3.89
CA MET A 11 13.86 6.84 -3.59
C MET A 11 13.06 7.17 -4.85
N LYS A 12 12.45 6.15 -5.45
CA LYS A 12 11.58 6.33 -6.61
C LYS A 12 10.24 6.80 -6.12
N LYS A 13 9.87 8.03 -6.49
CA LYS A 13 8.54 8.56 -6.21
C LYS A 13 7.53 7.84 -7.09
N ILE A 14 6.60 7.12 -6.47
CA ILE A 14 5.50 6.49 -7.19
C ILE A 14 4.53 7.62 -7.58
N LYS A 15 4.13 7.66 -8.83
CA LYS A 15 3.13 8.60 -9.33
C LYS A 15 1.82 7.86 -9.53
N PRO A 16 0.68 8.42 -9.08
CA PRO A 16 -0.61 7.87 -9.43
C PRO A 16 -0.77 8.00 -10.95
N GLN A 17 -1.09 6.90 -11.63
CA GLN A 17 -1.41 6.93 -13.06
C GLN A 17 -2.67 7.77 -13.32
N ASN A 18 -3.57 7.85 -12.34
CA ASN A 18 -4.76 8.68 -12.39
C ASN A 18 -4.79 9.67 -11.21
N LYS A 19 -4.72 10.99 -11.47
CA LYS A 19 -4.46 12.03 -10.45
C LYS A 19 -5.50 12.14 -9.33
N THR A 20 -6.68 11.57 -9.51
CA THR A 20 -7.80 11.67 -8.56
C THR A 20 -7.93 10.44 -7.66
N TRP A 21 -7.07 9.44 -7.85
CA TRP A 21 -7.30 8.17 -7.17
C TRP A 21 -6.63 8.10 -5.81
N ILE A 22 -7.47 8.20 -4.78
CA ILE A 22 -7.11 8.09 -3.37
C ILE A 22 -7.95 6.98 -2.77
N PHE A 23 -7.32 6.07 -2.02
CA PHE A 23 -8.00 4.99 -1.31
C PHE A 23 -8.81 5.55 -0.15
N ASP A 24 -10.11 5.26 -0.15
CA ASP A 24 -11.09 5.67 0.86
C ASP A 24 -11.46 4.55 1.84
N GLY A 25 -10.86 3.36 1.68
CA GLY A 25 -11.15 2.17 2.50
C GLY A 25 -12.07 1.15 1.82
N LYS A 26 -12.52 1.39 0.58
CA LYS A 26 -13.32 0.44 -0.21
C LYS A 26 -12.48 -0.23 -1.28
N ASP A 27 -12.84 -1.47 -1.61
CA ASP A 27 -12.24 -2.22 -2.72
C ASP A 27 -10.71 -2.28 -2.64
N VAL A 28 -10.21 -2.76 -1.48
CA VAL A 28 -8.77 -2.80 -1.15
C VAL A 28 -7.95 -3.60 -2.17
N GLU A 29 -8.52 -4.63 -2.79
CA GLU A 29 -7.87 -5.42 -3.84
C GLU A 29 -7.57 -4.57 -5.08
N GLU A 30 -8.58 -3.84 -5.58
CA GLU A 30 -8.44 -2.96 -6.74
C GLU A 30 -7.43 -1.83 -6.45
N PHE A 31 -7.48 -1.24 -5.25
CA PHE A 31 -6.46 -0.27 -4.84
C PHE A 31 -5.05 -0.86 -4.89
N LEU A 32 -4.84 -2.05 -4.34
CA LEU A 32 -3.52 -2.67 -4.27
C LEU A 32 -2.98 -3.04 -5.66
N GLU A 33 -3.82 -3.59 -6.55
CA GLU A 33 -3.42 -3.99 -7.90
C GLU A 33 -2.86 -2.81 -8.69
N PHE A 34 -3.57 -1.69 -8.73
CA PHE A 34 -3.11 -0.54 -9.49
C PHE A 34 -2.04 0.28 -8.77
N TYR A 35 -2.00 0.26 -7.43
CA TYR A 35 -0.88 0.84 -6.70
C TYR A 35 0.42 0.11 -7.05
N GLU A 36 0.40 -1.22 -7.09
CA GLU A 36 1.53 -2.05 -7.52
C GLU A 36 1.89 -1.81 -8.99
N LEU A 37 0.90 -1.71 -9.88
CA LEU A 37 1.13 -1.36 -11.29
C LEU A 37 1.82 0.01 -11.43
N SER A 38 1.36 1.02 -10.67
CA SER A 38 1.98 2.35 -10.67
C SER A 38 3.42 2.30 -10.17
N ALA A 39 3.67 1.50 -9.12
CA ALA A 39 5.00 1.29 -8.58
C ALA A 39 5.92 0.55 -9.56
N GLU A 40 5.41 -0.43 -10.30
CA GLU A 40 6.15 -1.14 -11.33
C GLU A 40 6.54 -0.24 -12.50
N ILE A 41 5.63 0.62 -12.97
CA ILE A 41 5.91 1.62 -14.02
C ILE A 41 7.05 2.57 -13.61
N ASP A 42 7.10 2.97 -12.33
CA ASP A 42 8.15 3.83 -11.79
C ASP A 42 9.41 3.06 -11.32
N ASP A 43 9.43 1.73 -11.50
CA ASP A 43 10.50 0.81 -11.06
C ASP A 43 10.81 1.02 -9.55
N ALA A 44 9.75 1.04 -8.75
CA ALA A 44 9.81 1.29 -7.32
C ALA A 44 9.91 -0.02 -6.54
N LEU A 45 11.01 -0.14 -5.80
CA LEU A 45 11.26 -1.22 -4.84
C LEU A 45 10.17 -1.31 -3.75
N ASP A 46 10.03 -2.48 -3.14
CA ASP A 46 9.07 -2.73 -2.04
C ASP A 46 9.22 -1.76 -0.87
N TYR A 47 10.44 -1.36 -0.54
CA TYR A 47 10.68 -0.30 0.45
C TYR A 47 9.94 1.00 0.10
N ASN A 48 10.00 1.41 -1.17
CA ASN A 48 9.33 2.62 -1.65
C ASN A 48 7.81 2.45 -1.62
N ARG A 49 7.29 1.26 -1.94
CA ARG A 49 5.87 0.92 -1.89
C ARG A 49 5.33 1.06 -0.45
N ALA A 50 5.95 0.39 0.51
CA ALA A 50 5.52 0.47 1.91
C ALA A 50 5.62 1.91 2.47
N ARG A 51 6.70 2.62 2.14
CA ARG A 51 6.92 3.97 2.66
C ARG A 51 5.98 5.02 2.06
N GLN A 52 5.57 4.85 0.81
CA GLN A 52 4.75 5.84 0.09
C GLN A 52 3.26 5.52 0.06
N ALA A 53 2.83 4.33 0.51
CA ALA A 53 1.41 3.96 0.54
C ALA A 53 0.52 5.03 1.19
N GLY A 54 1.00 5.67 2.27
CA GLY A 54 0.27 6.73 2.96
C GLY A 54 0.02 8.01 2.15
N CYS A 55 0.70 8.21 1.03
CA CYS A 55 0.45 9.35 0.12
C CYS A 55 -0.76 9.14 -0.79
N PHE A 56 -1.28 7.91 -0.86
CA PHE A 56 -2.35 7.50 -1.78
C PHE A 56 -3.65 7.17 -1.05
N VAL A 57 -3.77 7.58 0.22
CA VAL A 57 -4.93 7.30 1.06
C VAL A 57 -5.48 8.59 1.68
N THR A 58 -6.75 8.58 2.09
CA THR A 58 -7.32 9.72 2.83
C THR A 58 -6.69 9.86 4.22
N ALA A 59 -6.87 11.02 4.86
CA ALA A 59 -6.31 11.27 6.19
C ALA A 59 -6.80 10.28 7.26
N ASP A 60 -8.04 9.80 7.17
CA ASP A 60 -8.58 8.82 8.12
C ASP A 60 -8.03 7.42 7.87
N ILE A 61 -7.92 7.02 6.59
CA ILE A 61 -7.27 5.75 6.23
C ILE A 61 -5.79 5.78 6.59
N PHE A 62 -5.12 6.92 6.47
CA PHE A 62 -3.73 7.07 6.90
C PHE A 62 -3.54 6.73 8.38
N LYS A 63 -4.44 7.21 9.26
CA LYS A 63 -4.39 6.89 10.70
C LYS A 63 -4.51 5.40 10.97
N ILE A 64 -5.25 4.66 10.15
CA ILE A 64 -5.35 3.21 10.23
C ILE A 64 -4.06 2.58 9.69
N LEU A 65 -3.63 3.01 8.50
CA LEU A 65 -2.46 2.49 7.78
C LEU A 65 -1.18 2.52 8.65
N VAL A 66 -0.97 3.60 9.42
CA VAL A 66 0.21 3.72 10.31
C VAL A 66 0.23 2.70 11.46
N THR A 67 -0.92 2.11 11.79
CA THR A 67 -1.05 1.07 12.83
C THR A 67 -0.87 -0.34 12.27
N LEU A 68 -0.91 -0.50 10.94
CA LEU A 68 -0.77 -1.80 10.30
C LEU A 68 0.67 -2.29 10.30
N ASN A 69 0.82 -3.60 10.45
CA ASN A 69 2.11 -4.25 10.41
C ASN A 69 2.74 -4.06 9.02
N GLY A 70 4.02 -3.70 8.98
CA GLY A 70 4.74 -3.40 7.73
C GLY A 70 4.66 -1.95 7.26
N TYR A 71 3.93 -1.06 7.95
CA TYR A 71 4.07 0.37 7.69
C TYR A 71 5.34 0.94 8.35
N LYS A 72 5.57 0.57 9.62
CA LYS A 72 6.79 0.88 10.38
C LYS A 72 7.27 -0.37 11.13
N PRO A 73 8.44 -0.93 10.80
CA PRO A 73 9.30 -0.58 9.66
C PRO A 73 8.62 -0.85 8.29
N PRO A 74 8.99 -0.13 7.22
CA PRO A 74 8.41 -0.36 5.89
C PRO A 74 8.73 -1.76 5.35
N ASP A 75 7.70 -2.57 5.16
CA ASP A 75 7.73 -3.93 4.62
C ASP A 75 6.44 -4.12 3.80
N TRP A 76 6.57 -4.12 2.47
CA TRP A 76 5.42 -4.10 1.57
C TRP A 76 4.58 -5.37 1.68
N ALA A 77 5.23 -6.53 1.79
CA ALA A 77 4.53 -7.80 1.89
C ALA A 77 3.68 -7.87 3.17
N LYS A 78 4.23 -7.45 4.31
CA LYS A 78 3.48 -7.38 5.58
C LYS A 78 2.39 -6.33 5.55
N LEU A 79 2.65 -5.17 4.95
CA LEU A 79 1.66 -4.10 4.83
C LEU A 79 0.49 -4.55 3.98
N LYS A 80 0.73 -5.07 2.78
CA LYS A 80 -0.29 -5.60 1.87
C LYS A 80 -1.18 -6.65 2.56
N ALA A 81 -0.57 -7.65 3.21
CA ALA A 81 -1.31 -8.67 3.94
C ALA A 81 -2.18 -8.08 5.08
N SER A 82 -1.67 -7.06 5.78
CA SER A 82 -2.41 -6.36 6.84
C SER A 82 -3.55 -5.52 6.29
N MET A 83 -3.36 -4.87 5.14
CA MET A 83 -4.41 -4.11 4.45
C MET A 83 -5.56 -5.02 4.02
N LEU A 84 -5.25 -6.14 3.34
CA LEU A 84 -6.25 -7.14 2.96
C LEU A 84 -7.00 -7.65 4.20
N SER A 85 -6.28 -8.06 5.25
CA SER A 85 -6.89 -8.55 6.49
C SER A 85 -7.82 -7.55 7.18
N TYR A 86 -7.50 -6.25 7.13
CA TYR A 86 -8.29 -5.19 7.77
C TYR A 86 -9.54 -4.85 6.94
N TRP A 87 -9.39 -4.65 5.63
CA TRP A 87 -10.48 -4.16 4.77
C TRP A 87 -11.31 -5.27 4.12
N GLU A 88 -10.76 -6.44 3.77
CA GLU A 88 -11.56 -7.57 3.27
C GLU A 88 -12.52 -8.11 4.34
N ARG A 89 -12.13 -8.04 5.62
CA ARG A 89 -13.01 -8.43 6.73
C ARG A 89 -14.29 -7.59 6.77
N SER A 90 -14.22 -6.33 6.32
CA SER A 90 -15.40 -5.46 6.26
C SER A 90 -16.39 -5.88 5.17
N ILE A 91 -15.94 -6.57 4.11
CA ILE A 91 -16.79 -7.07 3.02
C ILE A 91 -17.52 -8.35 3.44
N LYS A 92 -16.85 -9.28 4.16
CA LYS A 92 -17.43 -10.58 4.54
C LYS A 92 -18.57 -10.52 5.57
N HIS A 93 -18.76 -9.38 6.24
CA HIS A 93 -19.87 -9.18 7.17
C HIS A 93 -21.08 -8.47 6.55
N CYS A 94 -21.00 -8.08 5.27
CA CYS A 94 -22.10 -7.44 4.54
C CYS A 94 -22.64 -8.32 3.40
N THR A 95 -22.68 -9.64 3.59
CA THR A 95 -23.67 -10.46 2.88
C THR A 95 -24.94 -10.48 3.74
N PRO A 96 -26.06 -9.84 3.32
CA PRO A 96 -27.34 -10.20 3.92
C PRO A 96 -27.52 -11.70 3.67
N SER A 97 -27.59 -12.49 4.74
CA SER A 97 -28.10 -13.86 4.67
C SER A 97 -29.45 -13.78 3.96
N ALA A 98 -29.49 -14.19 2.70
CA ALA A 98 -30.72 -14.35 1.96
C ALA A 98 -31.52 -15.45 2.66
N ILE A 99 -32.70 -15.04 3.15
CA ILE A 99 -33.77 -15.89 3.68
C ILE A 99 -34.40 -16.63 2.50
#